data_AF-A0A1H1KMC5-F1
#
_entry.id   AF-A0A1H1KMC5-F1
#
_cell.length_a   1.000
_cell.length_b   1.000
_cell.length_c   1.000
_cell.angle_alpha   90.00
_cell.angle_beta   90.00
_cell.angle_gamma   90.00
#
_symmetry.space_group_name_H-M   'P 1'
#
loop_
_entity.id
_entity.type
_entity.pdbx_description
1 polymer ?
#
loop_
_entity_poly.entity_id
_entity_poly.type
_entity_poly.pdbx_seq_one_letter_code
_entity_poly.pdbx_strand_id
1 'polypeptide(L)'
;MKSQIERMLPPTRPQTDNAELDRLLYPGRFFERPADVLDDPSLTPPERRAILSSWASDACAVESCPPLRRSPYGARPATFDEIMDALLQLDRQKVQEW
;
A
#
# COMPACT_ATOMS: atom_id res chain seq x y z
N MET A 1 13.98 -11.79 32.23
CA MET A 1 12.80 -10.95 31.95
C MET A 1 13.03 -10.05 30.72
N LYS A 2 13.50 -10.62 29.60
CA LYS A 2 13.75 -9.90 28.33
C LYS A 2 13.15 -10.62 27.10
N SER A 3 12.49 -11.76 27.28
CA SER A 3 12.04 -12.65 26.21
C SER A 3 10.56 -12.48 25.81
N GLN A 4 9.84 -11.53 26.41
CA GLN A 4 8.40 -11.37 26.16
C GLN A 4 8.06 -10.23 25.18
N ILE A 5 8.95 -9.24 25.01
CA ILE A 5 8.69 -8.07 24.17
C ILE A 5 8.90 -8.39 22.67
N GLU A 6 9.68 -9.43 22.36
CA GLU A 6 9.94 -9.87 20.97
C GLU A 6 8.71 -10.49 20.28
N ARG A 7 7.66 -10.84 21.03
CA ARG A 7 6.40 -11.40 20.51
C ARG A 7 5.41 -10.37 19.95
N MET A 8 5.74 -9.07 20.02
CA MET A 8 4.91 -7.99 19.47
C MET A 8 5.48 -7.37 18.18
N LEU A 9 6.64 -7.83 17.71
CA LEU A 9 7.02 -7.59 16.32
C LEU A 9 6.15 -8.51 15.46
N PRO A 10 5.34 -7.98 14.53
CA PRO A 10 4.67 -8.85 13.58
C PRO A 10 5.75 -9.69 12.90
N PRO A 11 5.53 -11.01 12.68
CA PRO A 11 6.46 -11.77 11.87
C PRO A 11 6.68 -10.95 10.61
N THR A 12 7.94 -10.72 10.22
CA THR A 12 8.25 -10.19 8.90
C THR A 12 7.47 -11.06 7.92
N ARG A 13 6.32 -10.54 7.45
CA ARG A 13 5.36 -11.37 6.70
C ARG A 13 6.12 -11.92 5.50
N PRO A 14 6.08 -13.25 5.28
CA PRO A 14 6.90 -13.89 4.27
C PRO A 14 6.65 -13.18 2.93
N GLN A 15 7.73 -12.75 2.29
CA GLN A 15 7.68 -12.38 0.88
C GLN A 15 7.23 -13.63 0.13
N THR A 16 6.25 -13.48 -0.75
CA THR A 16 5.86 -14.56 -1.64
C THR A 16 6.86 -14.62 -2.79
N ASP A 17 7.05 -15.80 -3.39
CA ASP A 17 7.88 -15.93 -4.60
C ASP A 17 7.26 -15.20 -5.82
N ASN A 18 6.13 -14.51 -5.64
CA ASN A 18 5.38 -13.79 -6.66
C ASN A 18 5.40 -12.27 -6.36
N ALA A 19 6.19 -11.54 -7.13
CA ALA A 19 6.34 -10.08 -6.98
C ALA A 19 5.04 -9.30 -7.22
N GLU A 20 4.16 -9.75 -8.12
CA GLU A 20 2.86 -9.10 -8.37
C GLU A 20 1.94 -9.25 -7.16
N LEU A 21 1.88 -10.46 -6.61
CA LEU A 21 1.11 -10.74 -5.39
C LEU A 21 1.65 -9.96 -4.19
N ASP A 22 2.98 -9.86 -4.06
CA ASP A 22 3.61 -9.09 -3.00
C ASP A 22 3.31 -7.59 -3.10
N ARG A 23 3.25 -7.02 -4.31
CA ARG A 23 2.84 -5.62 -4.51
C ARG A 23 1.38 -5.37 -4.11
N LEU A 24 0.51 -6.35 -4.33
CA LEU A 24 -0.89 -6.28 -3.92
C LEU A 24 -1.06 -6.41 -2.40
N LEU A 25 -0.36 -7.37 -1.78
CA LEU A 25 -0.48 -7.64 -0.34
C LEU A 25 0.29 -6.64 0.52
N TYR A 26 1.38 -6.10 0.00
CA TYR A 26 2.31 -5.23 0.71
C TYR A 26 2.75 -4.03 -0.12
N PRO A 27 1.81 -3.18 -0.59
CA PRO A 27 2.12 -2.07 -1.50
C PRO A 27 3.18 -1.13 -0.93
N GLY A 28 3.13 -0.85 0.37
CA GLY A 28 4.11 -0.01 1.08
C GLY A 28 5.53 -0.60 1.24
N ARG A 29 5.82 -1.78 0.67
CA ARG A 29 7.19 -2.31 0.48
C ARG A 29 7.81 -1.89 -0.85
N PHE A 30 6.98 -1.54 -1.83
CA PHE A 30 7.40 -1.29 -3.21
C PHE A 30 7.21 0.18 -3.61
N PHE A 31 6.27 0.86 -2.97
CA PHE A 31 5.91 2.23 -3.27
C PHE A 31 5.90 3.07 -1.99
N GLU A 32 6.46 4.28 -2.05
CA GLU A 32 6.49 5.19 -0.90
C GLU A 32 5.20 6.01 -0.80
N ARG A 33 4.60 6.33 -1.94
CA ARG A 33 3.40 7.17 -2.07
C ARG A 33 2.36 6.53 -3.01
N PRO A 34 1.05 6.77 -2.78
CA PRO A 34 -0.02 6.41 -3.72
C PRO A 34 0.23 6.85 -5.16
N ALA A 35 0.83 8.03 -5.36
CA ALA A 35 1.16 8.55 -6.68
C ALA A 35 2.20 7.69 -7.43
N ASP A 36 3.16 7.08 -6.73
CA ASP A 36 4.24 6.29 -7.35
C ASP A 36 3.68 5.06 -8.11
N VAL A 37 2.52 4.56 -7.71
CA VAL A 37 1.81 3.46 -8.38
C VAL A 37 1.28 3.89 -9.75
N LEU A 38 0.91 5.17 -9.90
CA LEU A 38 0.43 5.72 -11.16
C LEU A 38 1.58 5.93 -12.16
N ASP A 39 2.75 6.27 -11.64
CA ASP A 39 3.94 6.57 -12.44
C ASP A 39 4.69 5.30 -12.89
N ASP A 40 4.38 4.13 -12.31
CA ASP A 40 4.99 2.85 -12.69
C ASP A 40 4.48 2.38 -14.07
N PRO A 41 5.32 2.37 -15.12
CA PRO A 41 4.91 1.97 -16.46
C PRO A 41 4.77 0.45 -16.60
N SER A 42 5.25 -0.34 -15.64
CA SER A 42 5.12 -1.80 -15.65
C SER A 42 3.74 -2.28 -15.20
N LEU A 43 2.94 -1.38 -14.62
CA LEU A 43 1.59 -1.69 -14.13
C LEU A 43 0.52 -1.33 -15.16
N THR A 44 -0.39 -2.25 -15.37
CA THR A 44 -1.63 -2.03 -16.09
C THR A 44 -2.63 -1.24 -15.23
N PRO A 45 -3.62 -0.55 -15.83
CA PRO A 45 -4.63 0.18 -15.07
C PRO A 45 -5.41 -0.66 -14.04
N PRO A 46 -5.77 -1.94 -14.31
CA PRO A 46 -6.36 -2.82 -13.30
C PRO A 46 -5.42 -3.09 -12.11
N GLU A 47 -4.12 -3.31 -12.34
CA GLU A 47 -3.15 -3.57 -11.28
C GLU A 47 -2.95 -2.35 -10.39
N ARG A 48 -2.81 -1.16 -10.99
CA ARG A 48 -2.76 0.11 -10.24
C ARG A 48 -3.96 0.27 -9.33
N ARG A 49 -5.16 -0.03 -9.83
CA ARG A 49 -6.40 0.04 -9.05
C ARG A 49 -6.39 -0.96 -7.89
N ALA A 50 -5.94 -2.19 -8.13
CA ALA A 50 -5.90 -3.23 -7.10
C ALA A 50 -4.91 -2.88 -5.97
N ILE A 51 -3.73 -2.35 -6.32
CA ILE A 51 -2.72 -1.87 -5.37
C ILE A 51 -3.26 -0.70 -4.54
N LEU A 52 -3.83 0.33 -5.18
CA LEU A 52 -4.41 1.49 -4.49
C LEU A 52 -5.58 1.09 -3.58
N SER A 53 -6.41 0.14 -4.01
CA SER A 53 -7.52 -0.38 -3.21
C SER A 53 -7.04 -1.17 -1.99
N SER A 54 -5.95 -1.93 -2.13
CA SER A 54 -5.28 -2.58 -1.00
C SER A 54 -4.80 -1.56 0.04
N TRP A 55 -4.18 -0.46 -0.42
CA TRP A 55 -3.80 0.64 0.46
C TRP A 55 -4.98 1.31 1.17
N ALA A 56 -6.10 1.51 0.47
CA ALA A 56 -7.31 2.07 1.10
C ALA A 56 -7.83 1.14 2.22
N SER A 57 -7.84 -0.17 1.98
CA SER A 57 -8.19 -1.17 2.99
C SER A 57 -7.25 -1.11 4.21
N ASP A 58 -5.93 -1.03 3.98
CA ASP A 58 -4.94 -0.89 5.05
C ASP A 58 -5.15 0.41 5.85
N ALA A 59 -5.38 1.54 5.18
CA ALA A 59 -5.62 2.82 5.83
C ALA A 59 -6.87 2.79 6.73
N CYS A 60 -7.97 2.19 6.25
CA CYS A 60 -9.20 2.01 7.01
C CYS A 60 -9.01 1.04 8.19
N ALA A 61 -8.24 -0.03 8.03
CA ALA A 61 -7.95 -0.98 9.11
C ALA A 61 -7.15 -0.33 10.26
N VAL A 62 -6.30 0.65 9.95
CA VAL A 62 -5.42 1.32 10.93
C VAL A 62 -6.05 2.56 11.60
N GLU A 63 -7.25 2.98 11.17
CA GLU A 63 -7.98 4.07 11.81
C GLU A 63 -8.32 3.79 13.29
N SER A 64 -8.35 2.52 13.68
CA SER A 64 -8.59 2.07 15.06
C SER A 64 -7.35 2.13 15.97
N CYS A 65 -6.13 2.30 15.44
CA CYS A 65 -4.88 2.27 16.22
C CYS A 65 -3.73 3.09 15.56
N PRO A 66 -3.71 4.42 15.73
CA PRO A 66 -2.73 5.33 15.11
C PRO A 66 -1.23 5.02 15.34
N PRO A 67 -0.76 4.44 16.46
CA PRO A 67 0.66 4.13 16.67
C PRO A 67 1.22 3.00 15.80
N LEU A 68 0.36 2.11 15.28
CA LEU A 68 0.76 0.98 14.42
C LEU A 68 0.88 1.37 12.95
N ARG A 69 0.63 2.64 12.63
CA ARG A 69 0.56 3.21 11.28
C ARG A 69 1.94 3.34 10.62
N ARG A 70 3.02 2.82 11.21
CA ARG A 70 4.32 2.76 10.54
C ARG A 70 4.47 1.42 9.86
N SER A 71 4.33 1.41 8.53
CA SER A 71 4.95 0.35 7.73
C SER A 71 6.43 0.30 8.14
N PRO A 72 7.00 -0.85 8.49
CA PRO A 72 8.43 -0.95 8.76
C PRO A 72 9.29 -0.63 7.52
N TYR A 73 8.66 -0.42 6.36
CA TYR A 73 9.31 -0.22 5.07
C TYR A 73 9.06 1.18 4.45
N GLY A 74 8.23 2.05 5.08
CA GLY A 74 7.89 3.37 4.54
C GLY A 74 8.12 4.50 5.56
N ALA A 75 8.65 5.64 5.10
CA ALA A 75 8.96 6.79 5.95
C ALA A 75 7.71 7.42 6.61
N ARG A 76 6.54 7.31 5.96
CA ARG A 76 5.25 7.76 6.46
C ARG A 76 4.14 6.85 5.96
N PRO A 77 3.11 6.54 6.77
CA PRO A 77 1.89 5.93 6.25
C PRO A 77 1.25 6.78 5.15
N ALA A 78 0.80 6.11 4.08
CA ALA A 78 -0.11 6.69 3.11
C ALA A 78 -1.39 7.14 3.82
N THR A 79 -1.85 8.35 3.53
CA THR A 79 -3.14 8.84 4.05
C THR A 79 -4.28 8.43 3.14
N PHE A 80 -5.49 8.29 3.72
CA PHE A 80 -6.69 8.00 2.96
C PHE A 80 -6.91 9.01 1.82
N ASP A 81 -6.71 10.30 2.08
CA ASP A 81 -6.83 11.36 1.08
C ASP A 81 -5.86 11.17 -0.09
N GLU A 82 -4.58 10.90 0.18
CA GLU A 82 -3.58 10.62 -0.87
C GLU A 82 -3.97 9.40 -1.73
N ILE A 83 -4.58 8.39 -1.12
CA ILE A 83 -5.03 7.17 -1.82
C ILE A 83 -6.25 7.49 -2.70
N MET A 84 -7.21 8.24 -2.19
CA MET A 84 -8.41 8.64 -2.93
C MET A 84 -8.07 9.57 -4.10
N ASP A 85 -7.14 10.51 -3.90
CA ASP A 85 -6.64 11.37 -4.98
C ASP A 85 -6.01 10.55 -6.10
N ALA A 86 -5.19 9.55 -5.76
CA ALA A 86 -4.58 8.66 -6.75
C ALA A 86 -5.62 7.81 -7.51
N LEU A 87 -6.64 7.28 -6.82
CA LEU A 87 -7.74 6.56 -7.46
C LEU A 87 -8.54 7.45 -8.43
N LEU A 88 -8.85 8.68 -8.02
CA LEU A 88 -9.52 9.66 -8.87
C LEU A 88 -8.69 10.02 -10.10
N GLN A 89 -7.37 10.18 -9.95
CA GLN A 89 -6.46 10.44 -11.05
C GLN A 89 -6.42 9.25 -12.03
N LEU A 90 -6.35 8.02 -11.52
CA LEU A 90 -6.38 6.81 -12.35
C LEU A 90 -7.67 6.71 -13.18
N ASP A 91 -8.81 7.04 -12.58
CA ASP A 91 -10.10 7.03 -13.30
C ASP A 91 -10.18 8.15 -14.35
N ARG A 92 -9.57 9.31 -14.11
CA ARG A 92 -9.46 10.39 -15.12
C ARG A 92 -8.57 9.99 -16.29
N GLN A 93 -7.46 9.28 -16.05
CA GLN A 93 -6.60 8.78 -17.12
C GLN A 93 -7.36 7.82 -18.04
N LYS A 94 -8.15 6.91 -17.46
CA LYS A 94 -9.02 6.01 -18.25
C LYS A 94 -10.01 6.75 -19.12
N VAL A 95 -10.55 7.89 -18.67
CA VAL A 95 -11.53 8.68 -19.44
C VAL A 95 -10.88 9.38 -20.65
N GLN A 96 -9.57 9.65 -20.63
CA GLN A 96 -8.87 10.27 -21.75
C GLN A 96 -8.41 9.29 -22.83
N GLU A 97 -8.49 7.98 -22.57
CA GLU A 97 -8.15 6.92 -23.54
C GLU A 97 -9.35 6.56 -24.47
N TRP A 98 -10.45 7.31 -24.44
CA TRP A 98 -11.65 7.14 -25.27
C TRP A 98 -11.89 8.32 -26.21
#